data_AF-A0A3D0PG23-F1
#
_entry.id   AF-A0A3D0PG23-F1
#
_cell.length_a   1.000
_cell.length_b   1.000
_cell.length_c   1.000
_cell.angle_alpha   90.00
_cell.angle_beta   90.00
_cell.angle_gamma   90.00
#
_symmetry.space_group_name_H-M   'P 1'
#
loop_
_entity.id
_entity.type
_entity.pdbx_description
1 polymer ?
#
loop_
_entity_poly.entity_id
_entity_poly.type
_entity_poly.pdbx_seq_one_letter_code
_entity_poly.pdbx_strand_id
1 'polypeptide(L)'
;MRFSSTSIKGSGLGSIIGFPTINLLIPKTFNLRQGVHKCTVVIQKQKFQGALYYGPKTIVEKMGLTLEVHLLLFGMRNVLPTIHDEEEINVTIDKFIRKPKKISTLNELSKIIQNDVELLTEKHRIKC
;
A
#
# COMPACT_ATOMS: atom_id res chain seq x y z
N MET A 1 6.10 6.64 -12.14
CA MET A 1 4.77 7.27 -12.36
C MET A 1 4.44 8.15 -11.16
N ARG A 2 3.80 9.30 -11.33
CA ARG A 2 3.33 10.16 -10.23
C ARG A 2 1.84 10.45 -10.42
N PHE A 3 1.07 10.47 -9.33
CA PHE A 3 -0.36 10.78 -9.34
C PHE A 3 -0.84 11.27 -7.97
N SER A 4 -1.93 12.02 -7.96
CA SER A 4 -2.70 12.33 -6.76
C SER A 4 -3.93 11.44 -6.69
N SER A 5 -4.33 11.10 -5.47
CA SER A 5 -5.57 10.38 -5.20
C SER A 5 -6.17 10.78 -3.87
N THR A 6 -7.49 10.76 -3.80
CA THR A 6 -8.26 10.95 -2.57
C THR A 6 -8.25 9.66 -1.73
N SER A 7 -8.08 9.77 -0.42
CA SER A 7 -8.28 8.68 0.53
C SER A 7 -9.76 8.31 0.60
N ILE A 8 -10.05 7.01 0.72
CA ILE A 8 -11.42 6.50 0.84
C ILE A 8 -11.53 5.50 1.99
N LYS A 9 -12.73 5.33 2.51
CA LYS A 9 -12.99 4.33 3.55
C LYS A 9 -12.87 2.92 3.00
N GLY A 10 -11.97 2.14 3.59
CA GLY A 10 -11.77 0.73 3.28
C GLY A 10 -12.61 -0.22 4.13
N SER A 11 -12.36 -1.52 3.97
CA SER A 11 -12.94 -2.58 4.81
C SER A 11 -12.39 -2.60 6.24
N GLY A 12 -11.22 -2.00 6.47
CA GLY A 12 -10.47 -2.10 7.72
C GLY A 12 -9.72 -3.43 7.91
N LEU A 13 -9.75 -4.34 6.92
CA LEU A 13 -9.16 -5.67 7.03
C LEU A 13 -7.66 -5.62 7.29
N GLY A 14 -6.94 -4.74 6.61
CA GLY A 14 -5.51 -4.54 6.79
C GLY A 14 -5.14 -4.29 8.26
N SER A 15 -5.89 -3.43 8.95
CA SER A 15 -5.67 -3.14 10.38
C SER A 15 -5.89 -4.36 11.26
N ILE A 16 -6.89 -5.20 10.96
CA ILE A 16 -7.19 -6.43 11.69
C ILE A 16 -6.04 -7.43 11.59
N ILE A 17 -5.37 -7.51 10.43
CA ILE A 17 -4.26 -8.45 10.19
C ILE A 17 -2.87 -7.86 10.45
N GLY A 18 -2.78 -6.65 11.04
CA GLY A 18 -1.52 -6.00 11.39
C GLY A 18 -0.85 -5.17 10.28
N PHE A 19 -1.51 -5.02 9.13
CA PHE A 19 -1.01 -4.25 7.98
C PHE A 19 -2.01 -3.16 7.58
N PRO A 20 -2.15 -2.08 8.38
CA PRO A 20 -3.08 -1.00 8.06
C PRO A 20 -2.79 -0.40 6.68
N THR A 21 -3.81 -0.32 5.83
CA THR A 21 -3.70 0.24 4.48
C THR A 21 -4.55 1.48 4.34
N ILE A 22 -4.01 2.43 3.59
CA ILE A 22 -4.73 3.61 3.11
C ILE A 22 -5.37 3.21 1.79
N ASN A 23 -6.70 3.24 1.72
CA ASN A 23 -7.42 2.97 0.48
C ASN A 23 -7.49 4.28 -0.32
N LEU A 24 -7.23 4.18 -1.62
CA LEU A 24 -7.17 5.30 -2.55
C LEU A 24 -8.21 5.13 -3.65
N LEU A 25 -8.87 6.22 -4.03
CA LEU A 25 -9.72 6.23 -5.21
C LEU A 25 -8.88 5.99 -6.46
N ILE A 26 -9.21 4.98 -7.27
CA ILE A 26 -8.48 4.74 -8.53
C ILE A 26 -8.73 5.91 -9.49
N PRO A 27 -7.68 6.66 -9.92
CA PRO A 27 -7.85 7.76 -10.86
C PRO A 27 -8.47 7.31 -12.19
N LYS A 28 -9.25 8.17 -12.85
CA LYS A 28 -9.95 7.81 -14.12
C LYS A 28 -8.99 7.35 -15.23
N THR A 29 -7.80 7.93 -15.31
CA THR A 29 -6.77 7.62 -16.31
C THR A 29 -5.59 6.84 -15.70
N PHE A 30 -5.89 5.87 -14.85
CA PHE A 30 -4.86 5.10 -14.14
C PHE A 30 -4.31 3.94 -14.97
N ASN A 31 -3.06 4.09 -15.42
CA ASN A 31 -2.36 3.07 -16.22
C ASN A 31 -1.13 2.53 -15.46
N LEU A 32 -1.36 1.90 -14.31
CA LEU A 32 -0.33 1.20 -13.57
C LEU A 32 -0.42 -0.30 -13.81
N ARG A 33 0.71 -0.97 -13.97
CA ARG A 33 0.75 -2.43 -13.98
C ARG A 33 0.18 -2.99 -12.68
N GLN A 34 -0.79 -3.89 -12.75
CA GLN A 34 -1.34 -4.55 -11.55
C GLN A 34 -0.26 -5.34 -10.80
N GLY A 35 -0.28 -5.23 -9.47
CA GLY A 35 0.63 -5.88 -8.54
C GLY A 35 1.03 -4.98 -7.38
N VAL A 36 2.10 -5.40 -6.70
CA VAL A 36 2.71 -4.67 -5.59
C VAL A 36 3.87 -3.84 -6.12
N HIS A 37 3.95 -2.59 -5.71
CA HIS A 37 4.99 -1.63 -6.03
C HIS A 37 5.54 -0.99 -4.77
N LYS A 38 6.83 -0.68 -4.77
CA LYS A 38 7.39 0.33 -3.89
C LYS A 38 6.91 1.70 -4.34
N CYS A 39 6.50 2.53 -3.41
CA CYS A 39 6.16 3.92 -3.67
C CYS A 39 6.70 4.85 -2.57
N THR A 40 6.73 6.13 -2.92
CA THR A 40 6.88 7.23 -1.97
C THR A 40 5.55 7.99 -1.94
N VAL A 41 5.00 8.21 -0.75
CA VAL A 41 3.78 9.00 -0.56
C VAL A 41 4.07 10.28 0.22
N VAL A 42 3.34 11.34 -0.10
CA VAL A 42 3.37 12.61 0.63
C VAL A 42 2.00 12.83 1.25
N ILE A 43 1.96 12.91 2.58
CA ILE A 43 0.76 13.14 3.40
C ILE A 43 1.11 14.28 4.36
N GLN A 44 0.31 15.34 4.41
CA GLN A 44 0.54 16.49 5.30
C GLN A 44 1.98 17.04 5.22
N LYS A 45 2.53 17.15 4.00
CA LYS A 45 3.91 17.58 3.69
C LYS A 45 5.01 16.65 4.20
N GLN A 46 4.69 15.51 4.80
CA GLN A 46 5.63 14.49 5.24
C GLN A 46 5.74 13.38 4.19
N LYS A 47 6.96 12.89 3.97
CA LYS A 47 7.26 11.82 3.01
C LYS A 47 7.37 10.48 3.73
N PHE A 48 6.70 9.48 3.19
CA PHE A 48 6.74 8.11 3.67
C PHE A 48 7.07 7.16 2.53
N GLN A 49 7.79 6.08 2.83
CA GLN A 49 7.89 4.95 1.93
C GLN A 49 6.65 4.07 2.11
N GLY A 50 6.23 3.39 1.05
CA GLY A 50 5.05 2.54 1.09
C GLY A 50 5.14 1.34 0.17
N ALA A 51 4.36 0.32 0.50
CA ALA A 51 3.99 -0.77 -0.38
C ALA A 51 2.61 -0.47 -0.96
N LEU A 52 2.55 -0.18 -2.26
CA LEU A 52 1.31 0.06 -2.98
C LEU A 52 0.85 -1.22 -3.68
N TYR A 53 -0.38 -1.64 -3.41
CA TYR A 53 -1.07 -2.69 -4.15
C TYR A 53 -2.09 -2.06 -5.11
N TYR A 54 -1.97 -2.37 -6.40
CA TYR A 54 -3.01 -2.10 -7.38
C TYR A 54 -3.43 -3.42 -8.03
N GLY A 55 -4.67 -3.83 -7.87
CA GLY A 55 -5.09 -5.10 -8.44
C GLY A 55 -6.48 -5.55 -8.01
N PRO A 56 -6.85 -6.79 -8.33
CA PRO A 56 -8.12 -7.36 -7.93
C PRO A 56 -8.26 -7.36 -6.42
N LYS A 57 -9.46 -7.01 -5.94
CA LYS A 57 -9.84 -7.25 -4.55
C LYS A 57 -9.77 -8.74 -4.22
N THR A 58 -9.42 -9.04 -2.98
CA THR A 58 -9.41 -10.43 -2.50
C THR A 58 -10.84 -10.98 -2.43
N ILE A 59 -10.99 -12.30 -2.33
CA ILE A 59 -12.31 -12.94 -2.18
C ILE A 59 -13.07 -12.37 -0.96
N VAL A 60 -12.35 -11.91 0.05
CA VAL A 60 -12.89 -11.32 1.27
C VAL A 60 -13.54 -9.95 1.03
N GLU A 61 -13.08 -9.19 0.01
CA GLU A 61 -13.46 -7.79 -0.19
C GLU A 61 -14.40 -7.54 -1.40
N LYS A 62 -14.91 -8.62 -2.02
CA LYS A 62 -15.82 -8.65 -3.19
C LYS A 62 -15.16 -8.21 -4.51
N MET A 63 -15.85 -8.42 -5.64
CA MET A 63 -15.32 -8.17 -7.00
C MET A 63 -14.88 -6.71 -7.24
N GLY A 64 -13.91 -6.51 -8.13
CA GLY A 64 -13.42 -5.21 -8.58
C GLY A 64 -11.92 -5.02 -8.40
N LEU A 65 -11.44 -3.80 -8.67
CA LEU A 65 -10.05 -3.40 -8.43
C LEU A 65 -9.96 -2.57 -7.14
N THR A 66 -8.80 -2.61 -6.51
CA THR A 66 -8.44 -1.78 -5.35
C THR A 66 -7.08 -1.12 -5.58
N LEU A 67 -6.88 0.01 -4.90
CA LEU A 67 -5.62 0.74 -4.84
C LEU A 67 -5.34 1.06 -3.38
N GLU A 68 -4.33 0.42 -2.82
CA GLU A 68 -4.05 0.48 -1.39
C GLU A 68 -2.58 0.75 -1.14
N VAL A 69 -2.28 1.54 -0.10
CA VAL A 69 -0.91 1.81 0.32
C VAL A 69 -0.74 1.43 1.78
N HIS A 70 0.21 0.54 2.06
CA HIS A 70 0.72 0.31 3.40
C HIS A 70 1.97 1.16 3.63
N LEU A 71 1.98 2.00 4.67
CA LEU A 71 3.14 2.81 5.01
C LEU A 71 4.23 1.96 5.67
N LEU A 72 5.44 2.02 5.12
CA LEU A 72 6.64 1.40 5.68
C LEU A 72 7.25 2.39 6.68
N LEU A 73 6.99 2.18 7.96
CA LEU A 73 7.59 2.97 9.02
C LEU A 73 9.00 2.45 9.35
N PHE A 74 9.98 3.34 9.36
CA PHE A 74 11.37 3.03 9.69
C PHE A 74 11.81 3.86 10.92
N GLY A 75 12.33 3.21 11.97
CA GLY A 75 12.96 3.87 13.12
C GLY A 75 12.08 4.05 14.37
N MET A 76 12.57 4.84 15.34
CA MET A 76 11.99 4.93 16.70
C MET A 76 10.72 5.79 16.81
N ARG A 77 10.31 6.52 15.75
CA ARG A 77 9.08 7.35 15.71
C ARG A 77 8.06 6.73 14.74
N ASN A 78 7.58 5.54 15.07
CA ASN A 78 6.53 4.84 14.33
C ASN A 78 5.14 5.48 14.55
N VAL A 79 4.99 6.75 14.22
CA VAL A 79 3.69 7.43 14.29
C VAL A 79 3.10 7.47 12.89
N LEU A 80 2.02 6.73 12.69
CA LEU A 80 1.21 6.86 11.47
C LEU A 80 0.59 8.26 11.44
N PRO A 81 0.59 8.94 10.28
CA PRO A 81 -0.16 10.19 10.16
C PRO A 81 -1.65 9.89 10.38
N THR A 82 -2.34 10.80 11.07
CA THR A 82 -3.80 10.81 11.06
C THR A 82 -4.23 11.15 9.65
N ILE A 83 -4.94 10.22 9.00
CA ILE A 83 -5.48 10.42 7.66
C ILE A 83 -6.97 10.66 7.79
N HIS A 84 -7.41 11.80 7.28
CA HIS A 84 -8.83 12.14 7.23
C HIS A 84 -9.48 11.49 6.01
N ASP A 85 -10.80 11.26 6.11
CA ASP A 85 -11.58 10.89 4.93
C ASP A 85 -11.49 12.02 3.90
N GLU A 86 -11.37 11.65 2.62
CA GLU A 86 -11.24 12.58 1.49
C GLU A 86 -9.94 13.41 1.46
N GLU A 87 -8.91 13.00 2.21
CA GLU A 87 -7.60 13.64 2.17
C GLU A 87 -6.85 13.35 0.86
N GLU A 88 -6.23 14.37 0.26
CA GLU A 88 -5.43 14.21 -0.95
C GLU A 88 -4.05 13.63 -0.64
N ILE A 89 -3.72 12.51 -1.30
CA ILE A 89 -2.47 11.79 -1.14
C ILE A 89 -1.72 11.79 -2.47
N ASN A 90 -0.50 12.33 -2.42
CA ASN A 90 0.40 12.35 -3.56
C ASN A 90 1.28 11.10 -3.54
N VAL A 91 1.31 10.36 -4.64
CA VAL A 91 2.01 9.08 -4.75
C VAL A 91 2.99 9.10 -5.92
N THR A 92 4.22 8.65 -5.66
CA THR A 92 5.25 8.37 -6.66
C THR A 92 5.57 6.89 -6.65
N ILE A 93 5.37 6.20 -7.78
CA ILE A 93 5.74 4.80 -7.96
C ILE A 93 7.25 4.70 -8.26
N ASP A 94 7.94 3.88 -7.49
CA ASP A 94 9.39 3.71 -7.53
C ASP A 94 9.80 2.39 -8.23
N LYS A 95 9.24 1.26 -7.79
CA LYS A 95 9.68 -0.07 -8.29
C LYS A 95 8.58 -1.12 -8.21
N PHE A 96 8.40 -1.89 -9.28
CA PHE A 96 7.55 -3.08 -9.27
C PHE A 96 8.19 -4.21 -8.46
N ILE A 97 7.41 -4.84 -7.57
CA ILE A 97 7.86 -5.92 -6.68
C ILE A 97 7.36 -7.27 -7.17
N ARG A 98 6.05 -7.41 -7.35
CA ARG A 98 5.44 -8.68 -7.78
C ARG A 98 4.06 -8.50 -8.40
N LYS A 99 3.62 -9.48 -9.17
CA LYS A 99 2.24 -9.58 -9.70
C LYS A 99 1.24 -9.88 -8.56
N PRO A 100 -0.07 -9.63 -8.76
CA PRO A 100 -1.12 -10.11 -7.86
C PRO A 100 -1.04 -11.63 -7.73
N LYS A 101 -1.35 -12.13 -6.54
CA LYS A 101 -1.40 -13.57 -6.24
C LYS A 101 -2.81 -13.89 -5.78
N LYS A 102 -3.31 -15.07 -6.15
CA LYS A 102 -4.57 -15.59 -5.60
C LYS A 102 -4.32 -15.97 -4.15
N ILE A 103 -5.22 -15.53 -3.28
CA ILE A 103 -5.14 -15.73 -1.83
C ILE A 103 -6.49 -16.28 -1.40
N SER A 104 -6.47 -17.36 -0.62
CA SER A 104 -7.67 -18.08 -0.21
C SER A 104 -7.99 -17.92 1.28
N THR A 105 -7.02 -17.51 2.09
CA THR A 105 -7.18 -17.32 3.54
C THR A 105 -6.56 -16.02 4.05
N LEU A 106 -7.02 -15.55 5.20
CA LEU A 106 -6.44 -14.39 5.88
C LEU A 106 -4.99 -14.62 6.32
N ASN A 107 -4.63 -15.85 6.67
CA ASN A 107 -3.26 -16.19 7.06
C ASN A 107 -2.30 -16.09 5.86
N GLU A 108 -2.72 -16.57 4.68
CA GLU A 108 -1.96 -16.37 3.45
C GLU A 108 -1.81 -14.89 3.10
N LEU A 109 -2.86 -14.09 3.29
CA LEU A 109 -2.82 -12.64 3.07
C LEU A 109 -1.80 -11.97 3.99
N SER A 110 -1.84 -12.27 5.28
CA SER A 110 -0.90 -11.71 6.27
C SER A 110 0.55 -12.08 5.91
N LYS A 111 0.83 -13.36 5.64
CA LYS A 111 2.17 -13.84 5.26
C LYS A 111 2.71 -13.16 4.01
N ILE A 112 1.87 -12.94 3.00
CA ILE A 112 2.33 -12.36 1.75
C ILE A 112 2.67 -10.89 1.89
N ILE A 113 1.89 -10.14 2.67
CA ILE A 113 2.15 -8.73 2.94
C ILE A 113 3.43 -8.61 3.79
N GLN A 114 3.61 -9.47 4.80
CA GLN A 114 4.83 -9.52 5.59
C GLN A 114 6.07 -9.70 4.71
N ASN A 115 6.06 -10.69 3.81
CA ASN A 115 7.17 -10.94 2.90
C ASN A 115 7.44 -9.74 1.97
N ASP A 116 6.40 -9.05 1.51
CA ASP A 116 6.56 -7.86 0.68
C ASP A 116 7.21 -6.70 1.46
N VAL A 117 6.79 -6.50 2.71
CA VAL A 117 7.36 -5.50 3.63
C VAL A 117 8.83 -5.81 3.90
N GLU A 118 9.18 -7.07 4.18
CA GLU A 118 10.55 -7.53 4.37
C GLU A 118 11.43 -7.26 3.14
N LEU A 119 10.97 -7.65 1.94
CA LEU A 119 11.70 -7.39 0.69
C LEU A 119 11.93 -5.90 0.40
N LEU A 120 11.02 -5.03 0.87
CA LEU A 120 11.11 -3.59 0.72
C LEU A 120 12.03 -2.93 1.76
N THR A 121 12.15 -3.53 2.94
CA THR A 121 12.92 -3.02 4.09
C THR A 121 14.36 -3.56 4.11
N GLU A 122 14.61 -4.82 3.75
CA GLU A 122 15.96 -5.42 3.73
C GLU A 122 16.93 -4.73 2.77
N LYS A 123 16.43 -4.14 1.68
CA LYS A 123 17.28 -3.36 0.75
C LYS A 123 17.85 -2.07 1.36
N HIS A 124 17.38 -1.63 2.52
CA HIS A 124 18.01 -0.54 3.27
C HIS A 124 19.19 -1.00 4.14
N ARG A 125 19.34 -2.32 4.40
CA ARG A 125 20.41 -2.85 5.27
C ARG A 125 21.73 -3.16 4.55
N ILE A 126 21.76 -3.16 3.22
CA ILE A 126 22.99 -3.38 2.44
C ILE A 126 23.47 -2.04 1.87
N LYS A 127 23.95 -1.18 2.75
CA LYS A 127 24.88 -0.07 2.46
C LYS A 127 25.79 0.08 3.67
N CYS A 128 26.71 -0.88 3.82
CA CYS A 128 27.98 -0.65 4.49
C CYS A 128 29.04 -0.54 3.40
#